data_AF-A0A6S7F7Z5-F1
#
_entry.id   AF-A0A6S7F7Z5-F1
#
_cell.length_a   1.000
_cell.length_b   1.000
_cell.length_c   1.000
_cell.angle_alpha   90.00
_cell.angle_beta   90.00
_cell.angle_gamma   90.00
#
_symmetry.space_group_name_H-M   'P 1'
#
loop_
_entity.id
_entity.type
_entity.pdbx_description
1 polymer ?
#
loop_
_entity_poly.entity_id
_entity_poly.type
_entity_poly.pdbx_seq_one_letter_code
_entity_poly.pdbx_strand_id
1 'polypeptide(L)'
;MGLRKSVFGVASSVVGLLRTRLELLALEAADEKARLLKLLGMAFAALLFLTLAVLVFTVTVAVAFWPTEDRYLALGLLAGFYGLVGVALLVAVRHGLVYGAPPFSATLEELGRDAELLERVRDAQDDDEAQLRRREEG
;
A
#
# COMPACT_ATOMS: atom_id res chain seq x y z
N MET A 1 45.62 -6.74 -15.95
CA MET A 1 44.84 -5.68 -15.28
C MET A 1 43.59 -5.19 -16.04
N GLY A 2 43.27 -5.69 -17.25
CA GLY A 2 42.14 -5.19 -18.06
C GLY A 2 40.74 -5.75 -17.72
N LEU A 3 40.64 -7.03 -17.33
CA LEU A 3 39.33 -7.67 -17.10
C LEU A 3 38.57 -7.08 -15.89
N ARG A 4 39.27 -6.77 -14.79
CA ARG A 4 38.65 -6.22 -13.57
C ARG A 4 38.02 -4.85 -13.80
N LYS A 5 38.69 -3.97 -14.55
CA LYS A 5 38.16 -2.64 -14.95
C LYS A 5 36.95 -2.75 -15.87
N SER A 6 36.96 -3.70 -16.81
CA SER A 6 35.82 -3.92 -17.70
C SER A 6 34.60 -4.45 -16.95
N VAL A 7 34.78 -5.36 -15.98
CA VAL A 7 33.69 -5.84 -15.12
C VAL A 7 33.14 -4.71 -14.25
N PHE A 8 34.00 -3.84 -13.71
CA PHE A 8 33.58 -2.71 -12.89
C PHE A 8 32.79 -1.66 -13.69
N GLY A 9 33.19 -1.37 -14.93
CA GLY A 9 32.48 -0.44 -15.81
C GLY A 9 31.12 -0.98 -16.32
N VAL A 10 31.02 -2.30 -16.53
CA VAL A 10 29.73 -2.94 -16.84
C VAL A 10 28.82 -2.92 -15.62
N ALA A 11 29.35 -3.21 -14.42
CA ALA A 11 28.59 -3.15 -13.18
C ALA A 11 28.05 -1.73 -12.90
N SER A 12 28.85 -0.67 -13.08
CA SER A 12 28.38 0.71 -12.87
C SER A 12 27.28 1.10 -13.87
N SER A 13 27.38 0.64 -15.11
CA SER A 13 26.38 0.88 -16.15
C SER A 13 25.08 0.14 -15.87
N VAL A 14 25.16 -1.11 -15.38
CA VAL A 14 24.01 -1.92 -14.96
C VAL A 14 23.32 -1.28 -13.75
N VAL A 15 24.07 -0.82 -12.74
CA VAL A 15 23.53 -0.11 -11.57
C VAL A 15 22.86 1.20 -11.99
N GLY A 16 23.46 1.96 -12.89
CA GLY A 16 22.88 3.18 -13.45
C GLY A 16 21.54 2.93 -14.15
N LEU A 17 21.46 1.89 -14.97
CA LEU A 17 20.24 1.46 -15.66
C LEU A 17 19.16 0.94 -14.69
N LEU A 18 19.56 0.15 -13.68
CA LEU A 18 18.64 -0.30 -12.63
C LEU A 18 18.05 0.89 -11.86
N ARG A 19 18.88 1.88 -11.51
CA ARG A 19 18.43 3.08 -10.81
C ARG A 19 17.35 3.83 -11.58
N THR A 20 17.51 4.00 -12.89
CA THR A 20 16.49 4.68 -13.72
C THR A 20 15.21 3.87 -13.84
N ARG A 21 15.31 2.53 -13.96
CA ARG A 21 14.15 1.63 -14.00
C ARG A 21 13.40 1.60 -12.68
N LEU A 22 14.11 1.57 -11.56
CA LEU A 22 13.53 1.63 -10.21
C LEU A 22 12.86 2.98 -9.95
N GLU A 23 13.45 4.08 -10.41
CA GLU A 23 12.85 5.41 -10.31
C GLU A 23 11.52 5.50 -11.08
N LEU A 24 11.49 4.95 -12.31
CA LEU A 24 10.26 4.80 -13.10
C LEU A 24 9.24 3.87 -12.44
N LEU A 25 9.65 2.69 -11.96
CA LEU A 25 8.75 1.73 -11.29
C LEU A 25 8.20 2.31 -9.99
N ALA A 26 8.99 3.06 -9.24
CA ALA A 26 8.54 3.75 -8.03
C ALA A 26 7.50 4.82 -8.35
N LEU A 27 7.70 5.59 -9.42
CA LEU A 27 6.75 6.57 -9.95
C LEU A 27 5.44 5.91 -10.40
N GLU A 28 5.53 4.85 -11.19
CA GLU A 28 4.39 4.12 -11.75
C GLU A 28 3.59 3.42 -10.63
N ALA A 29 4.28 2.86 -9.64
CA ALA A 29 3.66 2.30 -8.44
C ALA A 29 2.98 3.38 -7.58
N ALA A 30 3.52 4.60 -7.51
CA ALA A 30 2.89 5.70 -6.80
C ALA A 30 1.60 6.16 -7.52
N ASP A 31 1.62 6.20 -8.84
CA ASP A 31 0.49 6.63 -9.66
C ASP A 31 -0.66 5.61 -9.62
N GLU A 32 -0.34 4.31 -9.69
CA GLU A 32 -1.35 3.25 -9.59
C GLU A 32 -1.94 3.15 -8.17
N LYS A 33 -1.15 3.46 -7.13
CA LYS A 33 -1.67 3.63 -5.75
C LYS A 33 -2.69 4.76 -5.67
N ALA A 34 -2.41 5.91 -6.28
CA ALA A 34 -3.34 7.03 -6.28
C ALA A 34 -4.65 6.68 -7.01
N ARG A 35 -4.56 5.93 -8.14
CA ARG A 35 -5.72 5.40 -8.85
C ARG A 35 -6.53 4.43 -7.99
N LEU A 36 -5.87 3.47 -7.33
CA LEU A 36 -6.52 2.51 -6.43
C LEU A 36 -7.21 3.21 -5.24
N LEU A 37 -6.54 4.18 -4.61
CA LEU A 37 -7.12 4.98 -3.53
C LEU A 37 -8.33 5.79 -4.01
N LYS A 38 -8.25 6.37 -5.22
CA LYS A 38 -9.36 7.09 -5.84
C LYS A 38 -10.54 6.16 -6.11
N LEU A 39 -10.30 4.98 -6.68
CA LEU A 39 -11.34 3.97 -6.92
C LEU A 39 -11.94 3.45 -5.62
N LEU A 40 -11.12 3.21 -4.59
CA LEU A 40 -11.58 2.80 -3.28
C LEU A 40 -12.46 3.89 -2.63
N GLY A 41 -12.06 5.15 -2.75
CA GLY A 41 -12.87 6.29 -2.32
C GLY A 41 -14.20 6.39 -3.07
N MET A 42 -14.20 6.21 -4.39
CA MET A 42 -15.44 6.16 -5.18
C MET A 42 -16.32 4.97 -4.80
N ALA A 43 -15.75 3.78 -4.61
CA ALA A 43 -16.48 2.58 -4.21
C ALA A 43 -17.09 2.74 -2.81
N PHE A 44 -16.34 3.32 -1.87
CA PHE A 44 -16.84 3.67 -0.54
C PHE A 44 -18.00 4.66 -0.62
N ALA A 45 -17.86 5.73 -1.40
CA ALA A 45 -18.94 6.70 -1.61
C ALA A 45 -20.18 6.03 -2.24
N ALA A 46 -20.00 5.21 -3.28
CA ALA A 46 -21.10 4.49 -3.92
C ALA A 46 -21.81 3.54 -2.93
N LEU A 47 -21.05 2.79 -2.13
CA LEU A 47 -21.60 1.88 -1.13
C LEU A 47 -22.36 2.63 -0.03
N LEU A 48 -21.85 3.79 0.42
CA LEU A 48 -22.52 4.67 1.37
C LEU A 48 -23.86 5.14 0.82
N PHE A 49 -23.88 5.66 -0.41
CA PHE A 49 -25.11 6.13 -1.06
C PHE A 49 -26.12 4.99 -1.31
N LEU A 50 -25.66 3.79 -1.70
CA LEU A 50 -26.53 2.62 -1.82
C LEU A 50 -27.14 2.21 -0.48
N THR A 51 -26.34 2.21 0.59
CA THR A 51 -26.81 1.89 1.94
C THR A 51 -27.86 2.89 2.41
N LEU A 52 -27.64 4.19 2.17
CA LEU A 52 -28.62 5.25 2.46
C LEU A 52 -29.89 5.08 1.61
N ALA A 53 -29.77 4.75 0.32
CA ALA A 53 -30.91 4.50 -0.54
C ALA A 53 -31.77 3.32 -0.05
N VAL A 54 -31.12 2.22 0.35
CA VAL A 54 -31.79 1.04 0.93
C VAL A 54 -32.44 1.39 2.29
N LEU A 55 -31.78 2.19 3.12
CA LEU A 55 -32.34 2.70 4.38
C LEU A 55 -33.61 3.54 4.12
N VAL A 56 -33.54 4.54 3.23
CA VAL A 56 -34.70 5.37 2.90
C VAL A 56 -35.82 4.52 2.29
N PHE A 57 -35.49 3.61 1.36
CA PHE A 57 -36.47 2.72 0.73
C PHE A 57 -37.20 1.85 1.76
N THR A 58 -36.47 1.22 2.67
CA THR A 58 -37.07 0.40 3.73
C THR A 58 -37.93 1.22 4.70
N VAL A 59 -37.51 2.43 5.04
CA VAL A 59 -38.35 3.38 5.82
C VAL A 59 -39.61 3.77 5.05
N THR A 60 -39.51 4.06 3.76
CA THR A 60 -40.68 4.37 2.91
C THR A 60 -41.65 3.21 2.87
N VAL A 61 -41.17 1.97 2.71
CA VAL A 61 -42.01 0.76 2.75
C VAL A 61 -42.66 0.60 4.13
N ALA A 62 -41.90 0.76 5.21
CA ALA A 62 -42.44 0.69 6.56
C ALA A 62 -43.52 1.76 6.80
N VAL A 63 -43.32 2.99 6.37
CA VAL A 63 -44.31 4.06 6.55
C VAL A 63 -45.54 3.87 5.65
N ALA A 64 -45.36 3.34 4.43
CA ALA A 64 -46.45 3.14 3.48
C ALA A 64 -47.36 1.95 3.85
N PHE A 65 -46.80 0.87 4.42
CA PHE A 65 -47.53 -0.38 4.64
C PHE A 65 -47.84 -0.68 6.12
N TRP A 66 -47.14 -0.09 7.10
CA TRP A 66 -47.34 -0.44 8.51
C TRP A 66 -48.44 0.41 9.18
N PRO A 67 -49.39 -0.19 9.91
CA PRO A 67 -50.38 0.52 10.72
C PRO A 67 -49.75 1.43 11.79
N THR A 68 -50.46 2.50 12.14
CA THR A 68 -49.96 3.62 12.96
C THR A 68 -49.44 3.21 14.34
N GLU A 69 -49.97 2.13 14.94
CA GLU A 69 -49.60 1.67 16.29
C GLU A 69 -48.23 0.99 16.34
N ASP A 70 -47.86 0.19 15.33
CA ASP A 70 -46.60 -0.57 15.33
C ASP A 70 -45.45 0.12 14.56
N ARG A 71 -45.72 1.27 13.94
CA ARG A 71 -44.76 1.98 13.07
C ARG A 71 -43.45 2.32 13.80
N TYR A 72 -43.53 2.71 15.08
CA TYR A 72 -42.35 3.08 15.86
C TYR A 72 -41.47 1.87 16.21
N LEU A 73 -42.06 0.71 16.45
CA LEU A 73 -41.31 -0.54 16.68
C LEU A 73 -40.62 -1.02 15.41
N ALA A 74 -41.30 -0.98 14.26
CA ALA A 74 -40.72 -1.33 12.98
C ALA A 74 -39.54 -0.40 12.63
N LEU A 75 -39.70 0.91 12.81
CA LEU A 75 -38.61 1.88 12.62
C LEU A 75 -37.45 1.68 13.60
N GLY A 76 -37.74 1.35 14.87
CA GLY A 76 -36.73 1.07 15.88
C GLY A 76 -35.90 -0.17 15.56
N LEU A 77 -36.54 -1.27 15.15
CA LEU A 77 -35.85 -2.48 14.70
C LEU A 77 -35.01 -2.22 13.45
N LEU A 78 -35.55 -1.46 12.49
CA LEU A 78 -34.84 -1.11 11.27
C LEU A 78 -33.61 -0.23 11.56
N ALA A 79 -33.76 0.76 12.43
CA ALA A 79 -32.65 1.60 12.89
C ALA A 79 -31.59 0.76 13.64
N GLY A 80 -32.02 -0.17 14.50
CA GLY A 80 -31.14 -1.08 15.21
C GLY A 80 -30.35 -1.98 14.25
N PHE A 81 -31.01 -2.55 13.24
CA PHE A 81 -30.38 -3.39 12.23
C PHE A 81 -29.32 -2.62 11.42
N TYR A 82 -29.68 -1.47 10.84
CA TYR A 82 -28.72 -0.65 10.09
C TYR A 82 -27.59 -0.12 10.98
N GLY A 83 -27.89 0.24 12.23
CA GLY A 83 -26.91 0.66 13.21
C GLY A 83 -25.90 -0.44 13.50
N LEU A 84 -26.35 -1.68 13.72
CA LEU A 84 -25.47 -2.83 13.96
C LEU A 84 -24.55 -3.09 12.77
N VAL A 85 -25.10 -3.09 11.55
CA VAL A 85 -24.31 -3.26 10.31
C VAL A 85 -23.28 -2.13 10.16
N GLY A 86 -23.69 -0.88 10.43
CA GLY A 86 -22.79 0.28 10.39
C GLY A 86 -21.64 0.17 11.39
N VAL A 87 -21.92 -0.23 12.63
CA VAL A 87 -20.90 -0.45 13.67
C VAL A 87 -19.96 -1.58 13.27
N ALA A 88 -20.48 -2.70 12.77
CA ALA A 88 -19.67 -3.83 12.31
C ALA A 88 -18.71 -3.42 11.17
N LEU A 89 -19.21 -2.65 10.19
CA LEU A 89 -18.39 -2.09 9.12
C LEU A 89 -17.33 -1.12 9.64
N LEU A 90 -17.67 -0.24 10.59
CA LEU A 90 -16.69 0.68 11.21
C LEU A 90 -15.58 -0.08 11.94
N VAL A 91 -15.94 -1.15 12.66
CA VAL A 91 -14.95 -2.02 13.32
C VAL A 91 -14.07 -2.72 12.29
N ALA A 92 -14.65 -3.26 11.21
CA ALA A 92 -13.90 -3.92 10.14
C ALA A 92 -12.93 -2.96 9.44
N VAL A 93 -13.39 -1.74 9.10
CA VAL A 93 -12.55 -0.69 8.49
C VAL A 93 -11.45 -0.26 9.46
N ARG A 94 -11.78 0.02 10.73
CA ARG A 94 -10.78 0.34 11.75
C ARG A 94 -9.76 -0.78 11.90
N HIS A 95 -10.20 -2.03 11.90
CA HIS A 95 -9.31 -3.17 12.02
C HIS A 95 -8.37 -3.27 10.82
N GLY A 96 -8.90 -3.09 9.60
CA GLY A 96 -8.10 -3.05 8.38
C GLY A 96 -7.11 -1.88 8.32
N LEU A 97 -7.46 -0.70 8.84
CA LEU A 97 -6.57 0.46 8.86
C LEU A 97 -5.49 0.38 9.96
N VAL A 98 -5.83 -0.16 11.13
CA VAL A 98 -4.92 -0.20 12.30
C VAL A 98 -4.03 -1.44 12.28
N TYR A 99 -4.55 -2.57 11.82
CA TYR A 99 -3.85 -3.87 11.83
C TYR A 99 -3.51 -4.40 10.43
N GLY A 100 -3.92 -3.69 9.36
CA GLY A 100 -3.52 -4.03 8.01
C GLY A 100 -2.04 -3.76 7.80
N ALA A 101 -1.27 -4.81 7.46
CA ALA A 101 0.14 -4.65 7.13
C ALA A 101 0.29 -3.71 5.92
N PRO A 102 1.23 -2.74 5.95
CA PRO A 102 1.50 -1.93 4.79
C PRO A 102 1.92 -2.86 3.64
N PRO A 103 1.28 -2.76 2.46
CA PRO A 103 1.63 -3.62 1.34
C PRO A 103 3.10 -3.37 1.00
N PHE A 104 3.83 -4.46 0.73
CA PHE A 104 5.27 -4.46 0.40
C PHE A 104 6.24 -4.24 1.55
N SER A 105 5.82 -4.33 2.82
CA SER A 105 6.75 -4.28 3.97
C SER A 105 7.87 -5.31 3.85
N ALA A 106 7.53 -6.57 3.57
CA ALA A 106 8.50 -7.64 3.37
C ALA A 106 9.44 -7.38 2.18
N THR A 107 8.92 -6.84 1.07
CA THR A 107 9.74 -6.55 -0.12
C THR A 107 10.68 -5.37 0.11
N LEU A 108 10.25 -4.34 0.84
CA LEU A 108 11.08 -3.19 1.20
C LEU A 108 12.20 -3.58 2.18
N GLU A 109 11.90 -4.49 3.10
CA GLU A 109 12.87 -5.05 4.03
C GLU A 109 13.91 -5.94 3.33
N GLU A 110 13.48 -6.73 2.35
CA GLU A 110 14.37 -7.51 1.47
C GLU A 110 15.30 -6.59 0.66
N LEU A 111 14.75 -5.54 0.03
CA LEU A 111 15.50 -4.55 -0.74
C LEU A 111 16.49 -3.75 0.11
N GLY A 112 16.14 -3.46 1.37
CA GLY A 112 17.05 -2.81 2.32
C GLY A 112 18.27 -3.67 2.64
N ARG A 113 18.06 -4.99 2.80
CA ARG A 113 19.15 -5.96 3.00
C ARG A 113 20.07 -6.04 1.80
N ASP A 114 19.51 -6.06 0.61
CA ASP A 114 20.30 -6.11 -0.63
C ASP A 114 21.13 -4.84 -0.83
N ALA A 115 20.60 -3.66 -0.46
CA ALA A 115 21.33 -2.40 -0.50
C ALA A 115 22.52 -2.40 0.49
N GLU A 116 22.33 -2.93 1.69
CA GLU A 116 23.40 -3.04 2.70
C GLU A 116 24.50 -4.00 2.25
N LEU A 117 24.15 -5.11 1.61
CA LEU A 117 25.13 -6.04 1.03
C LEU A 117 25.96 -5.39 -0.10
N LEU A 118 25.32 -4.60 -0.95
CA LEU A 118 25.98 -3.85 -2.03
C LEU A 118 26.95 -2.80 -1.49
N GLU A 119 26.57 -2.09 -0.42
CA GLU A 119 27.44 -1.11 0.24
C GLU A 119 28.66 -1.79 0.86
N ARG A 120 28.49 -2.92 1.56
CA ARG A 120 29.60 -3.70 2.12
C ARG A 120 30.56 -4.22 1.05
N VAL A 121 30.05 -4.63 -0.12
CA VAL A 121 30.88 -5.07 -1.23
C VAL A 121 31.69 -3.91 -1.81
N ARG A 122 31.09 -2.72 -1.94
CA ARG A 122 31.80 -1.51 -2.39
C ARG A 122 32.92 -1.14 -1.43
N ASP A 123 32.65 -1.10 -0.13
CA ASP A 123 33.63 -0.72 0.88
C ASP A 123 34.81 -1.71 0.92
N ALA A 124 34.54 -3.01 0.80
CA ALA A 124 35.60 -4.03 0.70
C ALA A 124 36.46 -3.87 -0.57
N GLN A 125 35.89 -3.37 -1.66
CA GLN A 125 36.64 -3.11 -2.90
C GLN A 125 37.52 -1.85 -2.79
N ASP A 126 37.04 -0.80 -2.13
CA ASP A 126 37.82 0.42 -1.86
C ASP A 126 39.00 0.13 -0.92
N ASP A 127 38.80 -0.73 0.09
CA ASP A 127 39.87 -1.18 0.99
C ASP A 127 40.95 -1.98 0.26
N ASP A 128 40.56 -2.89 -0.64
CA ASP A 128 41.48 -3.67 -1.47
C ASP A 128 42.31 -2.76 -2.40
N GLU A 129 41.70 -1.74 -3.02
CA GLU A 129 42.43 -0.75 -3.83
C GLU A 129 43.43 0.06 -3.00
N ALA A 130 43.04 0.47 -1.78
CA ALA A 130 43.93 1.23 -0.90
C ALA A 130 45.14 0.39 -0.40
N GLN A 131 44.95 -0.91 -0.20
CA GLN A 131 46.04 -1.83 0.16
C GLN A 131 47.00 -2.08 -1.01
N LEU A 132 46.48 -2.21 -2.24
CA LEU A 132 47.31 -2.36 -3.43
C LEU A 132 48.19 -1.13 -3.66
N ARG A 133 47.65 0.09 -3.52
CA ARG A 133 48.43 1.33 -3.63
C ARG A 133 49.53 1.40 -2.56
N ARG A 134 49.23 1.04 -1.30
CA ARG A 134 50.25 0.99 -0.23
C ARG A 134 51.35 -0.06 -0.46
N ARG A 135 51.05 -1.16 -1.15
CA ARG A 135 52.03 -2.18 -1.55
C ARG A 135 52.90 -1.75 -2.73
N GLU A 136 52.40 -0.88 -3.60
CA GLU A 136 53.17 -0.34 -4.73
C GLU A 136 54.07 0.83 -4.31
N GLU A 137 53.77 1.48 -3.19
CA GLU A 137 54.53 2.64 -2.65
C GLU A 137 55.61 2.27 -1.60
N GLY A 138 55.66 1.01 -1.14
CA GLY A 138 56.62 0.53 -0.12
C GLY A 138 57.62 -0.48 -0.67
#